data_AF-A0A7C1KI40-F1
#
_entry.id   AF-A0A7C1KI40-F1
#
_cell.length_a   1.000
_cell.length_b   1.000
_cell.length_c   1.000
_cell.angle_alpha   90.00
_cell.angle_beta   90.00
_cell.angle_gamma   90.00
#
_symmetry.space_group_name_H-M   'P 1'
#
loop_
_entity.id
_entity.type
_entity.pdbx_description
1 polymer ?
#
loop_
_entity_poly.entity_id
_entity_poly.type
_entity_poly.pdbx_seq_one_letter_code
_entity_poly.pdbx_strand_id
1 'polypeptide(L)'
;MIEAKPDAPSSSPPSSPATRQADGLSARNQAFREVLEAVGDFTLFALHAWGGLFRGHFSRLEWFRIAAEVGNASAPVVAITGAFIGMVLAVQAYDQFHLIGMETSLGAVIHMSLVRELGPVLASVMVAGRVGSAMAAEIATMRVSEQLDALTCLGLDPVHYLVAPRLLACLIMVPLLTVIADLTGMIGSTFICVGIYPIDSFHYWRHTREFVAAWDVLTGLAKAMVFGVTLCLLACHRGFHSQPGAAGVGRAATQAFVHAFVAILILDFFLAMFFNSLYALLWPEVPHRLA
;
A
#
# COMPACT_ATOMS: atom_id res chain seq x y z
N MET A 1 -30.59 -16.20 64.49
CA MET A 1 -31.23 -17.42 63.94
C MET A 1 -32.07 -16.96 62.75
N ILE A 2 -31.77 -17.15 61.46
CA ILE A 2 -30.69 -17.77 60.68
C ILE A 2 -30.62 -16.92 59.40
N GLU A 3 -29.42 -16.57 58.96
CA GLU A 3 -29.13 -15.80 57.75
C GLU A 3 -29.36 -16.69 56.51
N ALA A 4 -30.22 -16.25 55.58
CA ALA A 4 -30.49 -17.00 54.35
C ALA A 4 -29.28 -16.91 53.41
N LYS A 5 -28.66 -18.06 53.16
CA LYS A 5 -27.57 -18.25 52.20
C LYS A 5 -28.10 -18.05 50.77
N PRO A 6 -27.48 -17.20 49.93
CA PRO A 6 -27.88 -17.07 48.53
C PRO A 6 -27.55 -18.35 47.76
N ASP A 7 -28.52 -18.81 46.96
CA ASP A 7 -28.40 -20.00 46.12
C ASP A 7 -27.22 -19.88 45.16
N ALA A 8 -26.40 -20.92 45.10
CA ALA A 8 -25.28 -21.01 44.18
C ALA A 8 -25.78 -20.99 42.72
N PRO A 9 -25.06 -20.34 41.78
CA PRO A 9 -25.41 -20.43 40.36
C PRO A 9 -25.34 -21.90 39.94
N SER A 10 -26.43 -22.40 39.39
CA SER A 10 -26.51 -23.73 38.79
C SER A 10 -25.43 -23.84 37.72
N SER A 11 -24.43 -24.67 37.98
CA SER A 11 -23.42 -25.03 36.99
C SER A 11 -24.14 -25.84 35.91
N SER A 12 -24.26 -25.24 34.73
CA SER A 12 -24.69 -25.96 33.53
C SER A 12 -23.78 -27.18 33.35
N PRO A 13 -24.33 -28.36 33.01
CA PRO A 13 -23.54 -29.57 32.88
C PRO A 13 -22.46 -29.36 31.81
N PRO A 14 -21.24 -29.90 32.00
CA PRO A 14 -20.17 -29.76 31.03
C PRO A 14 -20.63 -30.31 29.67
N SER A 15 -20.60 -29.46 28.65
CA SER A 15 -20.98 -29.81 27.28
C SER A 15 -20.25 -31.06 26.82
N SER A 16 -20.99 -32.01 26.22
CA SER A 16 -20.43 -33.26 25.74
C SER A 16 -19.34 -33.01 24.69
N PRO A 17 -18.34 -33.89 24.53
CA PRO A 17 -17.28 -33.70 23.54
C PRO A 17 -17.81 -33.53 22.11
N ALA A 18 -18.95 -34.14 21.77
CA ALA A 18 -19.63 -33.95 20.49
C ALA A 18 -20.20 -32.53 20.32
N THR A 19 -20.72 -31.92 21.40
CA THR A 19 -21.24 -30.54 21.40
C THR A 19 -20.10 -29.53 21.21
N ARG A 20 -18.95 -29.74 21.89
CA ARG A 20 -17.76 -28.88 21.72
C ARG A 20 -17.17 -28.94 20.31
N GLN A 21 -17.22 -30.13 19.67
CA GLN A 21 -16.73 -30.30 18.31
C GLN A 21 -17.69 -29.67 17.27
N ALA A 22 -19.01 -29.74 17.52
CA ALA A 22 -20.01 -29.05 16.70
C ALA A 22 -19.92 -27.52 16.84
N ASP A 23 -19.67 -27.00 18.04
CA ASP A 23 -19.46 -25.58 18.31
C ASP A 23 -18.17 -25.04 17.65
N GLY A 24 -17.11 -25.85 17.62
CA GLY A 24 -15.87 -25.50 16.91
C GLY A 24 -16.03 -25.48 15.39
N LEU A 25 -16.82 -26.40 14.83
CA LEU A 25 -17.12 -26.43 13.39
C LEU A 25 -18.06 -25.29 12.96
N SER A 26 -19.06 -24.95 13.79
CA SER A 26 -19.97 -23.83 13.52
C SER A 26 -19.26 -22.48 13.61
N ALA A 27 -18.38 -22.28 14.59
CA ALA A 27 -17.56 -21.08 14.72
C ALA A 27 -16.60 -20.91 13.53
N ARG A 28 -15.96 -22.00 13.07
CA ARG A 28 -15.10 -21.97 11.88
C ARG A 28 -15.89 -21.65 10.60
N ASN A 29 -17.09 -22.19 10.46
CA ASN A 29 -17.97 -21.90 9.33
C ASN A 29 -18.47 -20.45 9.34
N GLN A 30 -18.75 -19.88 10.53
CA GLN A 30 -19.13 -18.47 10.67
C GLN A 30 -17.97 -17.54 10.31
N ALA A 31 -16.79 -17.77 10.87
CA ALA A 31 -15.59 -16.99 10.54
C ALA A 31 -15.27 -17.05 9.03
N PHE A 32 -15.41 -18.22 8.41
CA PHE A 32 -15.19 -18.36 6.97
C PHE A 32 -16.21 -17.56 6.14
N ARG A 33 -17.49 -17.55 6.55
CA ARG A 33 -18.54 -16.77 5.89
C ARG A 33 -18.31 -15.27 6.05
N GLU A 34 -17.93 -14.81 7.23
CA GLU A 34 -17.61 -13.38 7.46
C GLU A 34 -16.46 -12.91 6.58
N VAL A 35 -15.42 -13.73 6.41
CA VAL A 35 -14.31 -13.43 5.49
C VAL A 35 -14.80 -13.37 4.04
N LEU A 36 -15.60 -14.34 3.61
CA LEU A 36 -16.18 -14.35 2.26
C LEU A 36 -17.07 -13.14 1.99
N GLU A 37 -17.91 -12.76 2.95
CA GLU A 37 -18.77 -11.59 2.86
C GLU A 37 -17.95 -10.30 2.79
N ALA A 38 -16.93 -10.15 3.64
CA ALA A 38 -16.04 -8.98 3.61
C ALA A 38 -15.27 -8.85 2.29
N VAL A 39 -14.77 -9.98 1.76
CA VAL A 39 -14.08 -10.01 0.46
C VAL A 39 -15.06 -9.71 -0.68
N GLY A 40 -16.26 -10.29 -0.64
CA GLY A 40 -17.31 -10.05 -1.62
C GLY A 40 -17.74 -8.58 -1.67
N ASP A 41 -18.00 -7.99 -0.51
CA ASP A 41 -18.35 -6.58 -0.36
C ASP A 41 -17.26 -5.65 -0.89
N PHE A 42 -15.99 -5.88 -0.49
CA PHE A 42 -14.86 -5.11 -1.00
C PHE A 42 -14.70 -5.23 -2.53
N THR A 43 -14.90 -6.43 -3.08
CA THR A 43 -14.80 -6.67 -4.52
C THR A 43 -15.89 -5.94 -5.29
N LEU A 44 -17.13 -5.98 -4.80
CA LEU A 44 -18.24 -5.24 -5.40
C LEU A 44 -18.01 -3.72 -5.32
N PHE A 45 -17.53 -3.23 -4.17
CA PHE A 45 -17.16 -1.83 -3.99
C PHE A 45 -16.07 -1.41 -4.98
N ALA A 46 -15.03 -2.23 -5.17
CA ALA A 46 -13.95 -1.96 -6.11
C ALA A 46 -14.47 -1.91 -7.56
N LEU A 47 -15.32 -2.86 -7.97
CA LEU A 47 -15.93 -2.88 -9.30
C LEU A 47 -16.84 -1.68 -9.54
N HIS A 48 -17.64 -1.29 -8.54
CA HIS A 48 -18.47 -0.08 -8.61
C HIS A 48 -17.63 1.20 -8.73
N ALA A 49 -16.58 1.34 -7.93
CA ALA A 49 -15.66 2.47 -8.01
C ALA A 49 -14.99 2.56 -9.39
N TRP A 50 -14.61 1.42 -9.97
CA TRP A 50 -14.03 1.36 -11.31
C TRP A 50 -15.02 1.78 -12.39
N GLY A 51 -16.28 1.35 -12.30
CA GLY A 51 -17.35 1.79 -13.19
C GLY A 51 -17.60 3.30 -13.14
N GLY A 52 -17.39 3.93 -11.98
CA GLY A 52 -17.51 5.38 -11.83
C GLY A 52 -16.44 6.19 -12.54
N LEU A 53 -15.22 5.65 -12.68
CA LEU A 53 -14.15 6.31 -13.42
C LEU A 53 -14.52 6.52 -14.89
N PHE A 54 -15.22 5.56 -15.50
CA PHE A 54 -15.63 5.63 -16.91
C PHE A 54 -16.88 6.46 -17.17
N ARG A 55 -17.70 6.70 -16.15
CA ARG A 55 -18.96 7.47 -16.29
C ARG A 55 -18.76 8.99 -16.25
N GLY A 56 -17.58 9.49 -15.88
CA GLY A 56 -17.15 10.87 -16.16
C GLY A 56 -17.85 11.99 -15.38
N HIS A 57 -18.66 11.68 -14.35
CA HIS A 57 -19.41 12.68 -13.58
C HIS A 57 -18.60 13.32 -12.43
N PHE A 58 -17.34 13.68 -12.64
CA PHE A 58 -16.53 14.38 -11.64
C PHE A 58 -15.89 15.66 -12.18
N SER A 59 -15.80 16.68 -11.32
CA SER A 59 -15.21 17.96 -11.69
C SER A 59 -13.70 17.84 -11.88
N ARG A 60 -13.18 18.28 -13.04
CA ARG A 60 -11.72 18.30 -13.30
C ARG A 60 -10.97 19.12 -12.25
N LEU A 61 -11.59 20.21 -11.77
CA LEU A 61 -10.99 21.08 -10.77
C LEU A 61 -10.84 20.37 -9.42
N GLU A 62 -11.85 19.58 -9.03
CA GLU A 62 -11.80 18.78 -7.81
C GLU A 62 -10.72 17.69 -7.89
N TRP A 63 -10.62 17.01 -9.05
CA TRP A 63 -9.55 16.06 -9.28
C TRP A 63 -8.16 16.69 -9.16
N PHE A 64 -7.93 17.86 -9.77
CA PHE A 64 -6.65 18.56 -9.64
C PHE A 64 -6.33 18.94 -8.20
N ARG A 65 -7.33 19.37 -7.42
CA ARG A 65 -7.17 19.69 -6.01
C ARG A 65 -6.75 18.45 -5.20
N ILE A 66 -7.45 17.33 -5.39
CA ILE A 66 -7.13 16.07 -4.70
C ILE A 66 -5.74 15.57 -5.12
N ALA A 67 -5.40 15.63 -6.41
CA ALA A 67 -4.10 15.23 -6.90
C ALA A 67 -2.98 16.10 -6.30
N ALA A 68 -3.18 17.42 -6.24
CA ALA A 68 -2.23 18.34 -5.61
C ALA A 68 -2.07 18.06 -4.11
N GLU A 69 -3.16 17.72 -3.42
CA GLU A 69 -3.11 17.30 -2.02
C GLU A 69 -2.30 16.01 -1.86
N VAL A 70 -2.58 14.97 -2.65
CA VAL A 70 -1.85 13.69 -2.61
C VAL A 70 -0.35 13.91 -2.82
N GLY A 71 0.01 14.69 -3.84
CA GLY A 71 1.39 14.99 -4.20
C GLY A 71 2.10 15.84 -3.16
N ASN A 72 1.59 17.04 -2.87
CA ASN A 72 2.27 18.01 -2.00
C ASN A 72 2.33 17.54 -0.54
N ALA A 73 1.30 16.83 -0.06
CA ALA A 73 1.27 16.32 1.31
C ALA A 73 2.29 15.19 1.56
N SER A 74 2.63 14.43 0.51
CA SER A 74 3.43 13.21 0.61
C SER A 74 4.86 13.38 0.08
N ALA A 75 5.08 14.27 -0.91
CA ALA A 75 6.37 14.42 -1.59
C ALA A 75 7.55 14.68 -0.64
N PRO A 76 7.47 15.58 0.38
CA PRO A 76 8.60 15.80 1.28
C PRO A 76 8.95 14.57 2.11
N VAL A 77 7.94 13.85 2.60
CA VAL A 77 8.13 12.65 3.42
C VAL A 77 8.73 11.53 2.57
N VAL A 78 8.23 11.33 1.36
CA VAL A 78 8.73 10.34 0.40
C VAL A 78 10.17 10.66 -0.03
N ALA A 79 10.47 11.92 -0.33
CA ALA A 79 11.81 12.36 -0.73
C ALA A 79 12.85 12.11 0.38
N ILE A 80 12.53 12.50 1.62
CA ILE A 80 13.41 12.33 2.78
C ILE A 80 13.60 10.84 3.08
N THR A 81 12.51 10.07 3.17
CA THR A 81 12.60 8.63 3.46
C THR A 81 13.36 7.87 2.39
N GLY A 82 13.12 8.16 1.10
CA GLY A 82 13.88 7.59 -0.01
C GLY A 82 15.38 7.88 0.09
N ALA A 83 15.77 9.13 0.34
CA ALA A 83 17.16 9.52 0.51
C ALA A 83 17.85 8.76 1.64
N PHE A 84 17.23 8.72 2.82
CA PHE A 84 17.79 8.04 3.99
C PHE A 84 17.87 6.53 3.80
N ILE A 85 16.89 5.90 3.16
CA ILE A 85 16.95 4.46 2.88
C ILE A 85 18.08 4.16 1.89
N GLY A 86 18.25 4.95 0.84
CA GLY A 86 19.40 4.82 -0.06
C GLY A 86 20.74 4.95 0.64
N MET A 87 20.88 5.93 1.56
CA MET A 87 22.08 6.09 2.38
C MET A 87 22.33 4.88 3.29
N VAL A 88 21.29 4.39 3.97
CA VAL A 88 21.38 3.23 4.88
C VAL A 88 21.79 1.97 4.12
N LEU A 89 21.23 1.71 2.94
CA LEU A 89 21.61 0.58 2.10
C LEU A 89 23.08 0.66 1.67
N ALA A 90 23.55 1.85 1.28
CA ALA A 90 24.95 2.05 0.93
C ALA A 90 25.90 1.73 2.09
N VAL A 91 25.61 2.24 3.30
CA VAL A 91 26.41 1.94 4.50
C VAL A 91 26.40 0.46 4.82
N GLN A 92 25.22 -0.19 4.79
CA GLN A 92 25.09 -1.59 5.20
C GLN A 92 25.73 -2.58 4.21
N ALA A 93 25.66 -2.28 2.92
CA ALA A 93 26.16 -3.17 1.88
C ALA A 93 27.64 -2.91 1.53
N TYR A 94 28.21 -1.74 1.85
CA TYR A 94 29.60 -1.42 1.52
C TYR A 94 30.60 -2.49 2.02
N ASP A 95 30.58 -2.80 3.32
CA ASP A 95 31.53 -3.75 3.90
C ASP A 95 31.42 -5.14 3.24
N GLN A 96 30.22 -5.56 2.85
CA GLN A 96 29.99 -6.85 2.20
C GLN A 96 30.63 -6.91 0.81
N PHE A 97 30.51 -5.83 0.02
CA PHE A 97 31.08 -5.76 -1.33
C PHE A 97 32.59 -5.48 -1.31
N HIS A 98 33.06 -4.71 -0.34
CA HIS A 98 34.49 -4.42 -0.18
C HIS A 98 35.28 -5.69 0.17
N LEU A 99 34.74 -6.57 1.01
CA LEU A 99 35.38 -7.84 1.38
C LEU A 99 35.64 -8.77 0.19
N ILE A 100 34.83 -8.68 -0.86
CA ILE A 100 34.94 -9.49 -2.08
C ILE A 100 35.55 -8.71 -3.26
N GLY A 101 35.99 -7.46 -3.05
CA GLY A 101 36.58 -6.61 -4.08
C GLY A 101 35.61 -6.17 -5.19
N MET A 102 34.31 -6.09 -4.90
CA MET A 102 33.25 -5.72 -5.85
C MET A 102 32.55 -4.39 -5.50
N GLU A 103 33.21 -3.51 -4.74
CA GLU A 103 32.63 -2.23 -4.28
C GLU A 103 32.13 -1.33 -5.43
N THR A 104 32.68 -1.45 -6.63
CA THR A 104 32.21 -0.69 -7.81
C THR A 104 30.84 -1.14 -8.33
N SER A 105 30.43 -2.38 -8.04
CA SER A 105 29.11 -2.93 -8.41
C SER A 105 28.02 -2.63 -7.39
N LEU A 106 28.39 -2.10 -6.22
CA LEU A 106 27.47 -1.77 -5.12
C LEU A 106 26.32 -0.86 -5.59
N GLY A 107 26.64 0.15 -6.40
CA GLY A 107 25.64 1.09 -6.94
C GLY A 107 24.57 0.43 -7.79
N ALA A 108 24.97 -0.52 -8.64
CA ALA A 108 24.04 -1.25 -9.49
C ALA A 108 23.01 -2.03 -8.67
N VAL A 109 23.46 -2.73 -7.63
CA VAL A 109 22.58 -3.54 -6.76
C VAL A 109 21.62 -2.65 -5.97
N ILE A 110 22.11 -1.54 -5.41
CA ILE A 110 21.26 -0.60 -4.64
C ILE A 110 20.22 0.03 -5.56
N HIS A 111 20.62 0.55 -6.72
CA HIS A 111 19.70 1.25 -7.64
C HIS A 111 18.67 0.30 -8.24
N MET A 112 19.07 -0.93 -8.57
CA MET A 112 18.14 -1.97 -9.03
C MET A 112 17.12 -2.33 -7.93
N SER A 113 17.57 -2.47 -6.68
CA SER A 113 16.70 -2.80 -5.54
C SER A 113 15.72 -1.66 -5.20
N LEU A 114 16.17 -0.40 -5.33
CA LEU A 114 15.31 0.77 -5.16
C LEU A 114 14.19 0.78 -6.21
N VAL A 115 14.56 0.75 -7.48
CA VAL A 115 13.59 0.92 -8.58
C VAL A 115 12.57 -0.22 -8.66
N ARG A 116 12.98 -1.47 -8.40
CA ARG A 116 12.10 -2.65 -8.57
C ARG A 116 11.15 -2.89 -7.40
N GLU A 117 11.61 -2.60 -6.19
CA GLU A 117 10.96 -3.07 -4.96
C GLU A 117 10.75 -1.92 -3.99
N LEU A 118 11.85 -1.33 -3.49
CA LEU A 118 11.77 -0.44 -2.34
C LEU A 118 11.07 0.88 -2.67
N GLY A 119 11.40 1.54 -3.78
CA GLY A 119 10.79 2.79 -4.20
C GLY A 119 9.25 2.72 -4.28
N PRO A 120 8.69 1.80 -5.09
CA PRO A 120 7.25 1.62 -5.20
C PRO A 120 6.56 1.34 -3.86
N VAL A 121 7.14 0.45 -3.04
CA VAL A 121 6.58 0.08 -1.73
C VAL A 121 6.64 1.26 -0.76
N LEU A 122 7.79 1.92 -0.65
CA LEU A 122 8.00 3.04 0.28
C LEU A 122 7.09 4.22 -0.04
N ALA A 123 7.03 4.63 -1.31
CA ALA A 123 6.15 5.71 -1.74
C ALA A 123 4.69 5.38 -1.41
N SER A 124 4.25 4.17 -1.72
CA SER A 124 2.85 3.74 -1.49
C SER A 124 2.49 3.66 -0.01
N VAL A 125 3.39 3.17 0.85
CA VAL A 125 3.17 3.09 2.29
C VAL A 125 3.12 4.49 2.92
N MET A 126 3.99 5.41 2.51
CA MET A 126 3.97 6.79 2.99
C MET A 126 2.69 7.52 2.56
N VAL A 127 2.24 7.31 1.32
CA VAL A 127 0.97 7.86 0.82
C VAL A 127 -0.22 7.25 1.56
N ALA A 128 -0.23 5.94 1.79
CA ALA A 128 -1.29 5.29 2.57
C ALA A 128 -1.38 5.87 3.99
N GLY A 129 -0.25 6.11 4.64
CA GLY A 129 -0.20 6.71 5.98
C GLY A 129 -0.72 8.13 6.02
N ARG A 130 -0.25 9.01 5.12
CA ARG A 130 -0.60 10.44 5.14
C ARG A 130 -1.93 10.75 4.49
N VAL A 131 -2.12 10.27 3.27
CA VAL A 131 -3.26 10.62 2.41
C VAL A 131 -4.36 9.58 2.51
N GLY A 132 -4.01 8.29 2.53
CA GLY A 132 -5.00 7.21 2.72
C GLY A 132 -5.77 7.34 4.03
N SER A 133 -5.08 7.57 5.14
CA SER A 133 -5.72 7.83 6.44
C SER A 133 -6.61 9.07 6.43
N ALA A 134 -6.18 10.14 5.74
CA ALA A 134 -6.96 11.38 5.61
C ALA A 134 -8.23 11.17 4.77
N MET A 135 -8.14 10.45 3.64
CA MET A 135 -9.29 10.09 2.80
C MET A 135 -10.31 9.25 3.57
N ALA A 136 -9.84 8.26 4.34
CA ALA A 136 -10.71 7.44 5.17
C ALA A 136 -11.41 8.28 6.26
N ALA A 137 -10.68 9.18 6.92
CA ALA A 137 -11.24 10.07 7.93
C ALA A 137 -12.26 11.05 7.34
N GLU A 138 -11.99 11.59 6.15
CA GLU A 138 -12.88 12.52 5.45
C GLU A 138 -14.22 11.85 5.10
N ILE A 139 -14.18 10.67 4.47
CA ILE A 139 -15.39 9.91 4.13
C ILE A 139 -16.13 9.46 5.39
N ALA A 140 -15.42 9.01 6.42
CA ALA A 140 -16.03 8.65 7.71
C ALA A 140 -16.73 9.86 8.36
N THR A 141 -16.16 11.06 8.24
CA THR A 141 -16.77 12.30 8.74
C THR A 141 -18.02 12.66 7.94
N MET A 142 -17.98 12.52 6.62
CA MET A 142 -19.16 12.66 5.75
C MET A 142 -20.26 11.65 6.13
N ARG A 143 -19.90 10.43 6.51
CA ARG A 143 -20.85 9.43 7.01
C ARG A 143 -21.49 9.85 8.32
N VAL A 144 -20.70 10.27 9.30
CA VAL A 144 -21.19 10.66 10.64
C VAL A 144 -22.07 11.92 10.59
N SER A 145 -21.84 12.78 9.59
CA SER A 145 -22.61 14.01 9.37
C SER A 145 -23.78 13.84 8.39
N GLU A 146 -24.14 12.59 8.03
CA GLU A 146 -25.25 12.27 7.10
C GLU A 146 -25.08 12.88 5.69
N GLN A 147 -23.87 13.34 5.33
CA GLN A 147 -23.60 13.92 4.02
C GLN A 147 -23.66 12.87 2.90
N LEU A 148 -23.32 11.61 3.21
CA LEU A 148 -23.46 10.50 2.24
C LEU A 148 -24.93 10.21 1.92
N ASP A 149 -25.80 10.28 2.93
CA ASP A 149 -27.25 10.08 2.76
C ASP A 149 -27.86 11.28 2.01
N ALA A 150 -27.39 12.50 2.30
CA ALA A 150 -27.78 13.69 1.55
C ALA A 150 -27.44 13.58 0.05
N LEU A 151 -26.26 13.06 -0.32
CA LEU A 151 -25.90 12.79 -1.72
C LEU A 151 -26.87 11.80 -2.37
N THR A 152 -27.24 10.75 -1.64
CA THR A 152 -28.19 9.72 -2.12
C THR A 152 -29.59 10.31 -2.33
N CYS A 153 -30.04 11.20 -1.43
CA CYS A 153 -31.31 11.94 -1.58
C CYS A 153 -31.32 12.90 -2.78
N LEU A 154 -30.15 13.39 -3.21
CA LEU A 154 -29.99 14.20 -4.42
C LEU A 154 -29.92 13.36 -5.71
N GLY A 155 -30.05 12.03 -5.61
CA GLY A 155 -29.96 11.11 -6.75
C GLY A 155 -28.54 10.83 -7.23
N LEU A 156 -27.52 11.19 -6.44
CA LEU A 156 -26.13 10.91 -6.75
C LEU A 156 -25.66 9.65 -6.01
N ASP A 157 -24.89 8.80 -6.69
CA ASP A 157 -24.21 7.69 -6.04
C ASP A 157 -22.94 8.21 -5.34
N PRO A 158 -22.86 8.16 -4.00
CA PRO A 158 -21.74 8.70 -3.24
C PRO A 158 -20.42 7.95 -3.53
N VAL A 159 -20.48 6.66 -3.86
CA VAL A 159 -19.27 5.88 -4.19
C VAL A 159 -18.68 6.39 -5.50
N HIS A 160 -19.52 6.56 -6.52
CA HIS A 160 -19.08 7.07 -7.82
C HIS A 160 -18.55 8.50 -7.71
N TYR A 161 -19.26 9.37 -6.99
CA TYR A 161 -18.92 10.78 -6.89
C TYR A 161 -17.64 11.03 -6.10
N LEU A 162 -17.46 10.33 -4.96
CA LEU A 162 -16.33 10.57 -4.06
C LEU A 162 -15.10 9.72 -4.42
N VAL A 163 -15.27 8.46 -4.81
CA VAL A 163 -14.13 7.53 -4.96
C VAL A 163 -13.43 7.71 -6.30
N ALA A 164 -14.16 7.95 -7.39
CA ALA A 164 -13.58 8.07 -8.73
C ALA A 164 -12.47 9.13 -8.87
N PRO A 165 -12.64 10.40 -8.42
CA PRO A 165 -11.57 11.39 -8.53
C PRO A 165 -10.37 11.06 -7.62
N ARG A 166 -10.60 10.48 -6.43
CA ARG A 166 -9.53 10.02 -5.52
C ARG A 166 -8.73 8.88 -6.13
N LEU A 167 -9.42 7.93 -6.77
CA LEU A 167 -8.81 6.78 -7.43
C LEU A 167 -7.90 7.23 -8.57
N LEU A 168 -8.37 8.13 -9.44
CA LEU A 168 -7.57 8.68 -10.54
C LEU A 168 -6.36 9.48 -10.03
N ALA A 169 -6.55 10.27 -8.96
CA ALA A 169 -5.47 11.02 -8.33
C ALA A 169 -4.38 10.09 -7.77
N CYS A 170 -4.75 9.04 -7.04
CA CYS A 170 -3.80 8.06 -6.51
C CYS A 170 -3.11 7.23 -7.61
N LEU A 171 -3.86 6.85 -8.66
CA LEU A 171 -3.31 6.10 -9.80
C LEU A 171 -2.15 6.85 -10.48
N ILE A 172 -2.21 8.18 -10.55
CA ILE A 172 -1.21 9.02 -11.22
C ILE A 172 -0.15 9.52 -10.24
N MET A 173 -0.54 9.94 -9.03
CA MET A 173 0.39 10.59 -8.10
C MET A 173 1.32 9.59 -7.42
N VAL A 174 0.88 8.35 -7.13
CA VAL A 174 1.75 7.35 -6.49
C VAL A 174 2.96 6.95 -7.34
N PRO A 175 2.84 6.65 -8.65
CA PRO A 175 4.02 6.41 -9.49
C PRO A 175 4.90 7.66 -9.64
N LEU A 176 4.34 8.87 -9.68
CA LEU A 176 5.16 10.09 -9.69
C LEU A 176 5.96 10.26 -8.38
N LEU A 177 5.35 9.97 -7.23
CA LEU A 177 6.03 9.97 -5.94
C LEU A 177 7.07 8.84 -5.82
N THR A 178 6.84 7.71 -6.49
CA THR A 178 7.81 6.61 -6.60
C THR A 178 9.08 7.07 -7.32
N VAL A 179 8.95 7.78 -8.44
CA VAL A 179 10.09 8.39 -9.13
C VAL A 179 10.87 9.32 -8.19
N ILE A 180 10.18 10.11 -7.37
CA ILE A 180 10.84 10.97 -6.39
C ILE A 180 11.61 10.13 -5.35
N ALA A 181 11.01 9.06 -4.82
CA ALA A 181 11.65 8.16 -3.86
C ALA A 181 12.92 7.52 -4.45
N ASP A 182 12.84 7.03 -5.69
CA ASP A 182 13.96 6.41 -6.39
C ASP A 182 15.08 7.40 -6.64
N LEU A 183 14.76 8.58 -7.17
CA LEU A 183 15.76 9.61 -7.45
C LEU A 183 16.46 10.07 -6.18
N THR A 184 15.73 10.35 -5.10
CA THR A 184 16.36 10.77 -3.85
C THR A 184 17.16 9.64 -3.20
N GLY A 185 16.69 8.39 -3.28
CA GLY A 185 17.44 7.22 -2.82
C GLY A 185 18.72 6.96 -3.61
N MET A 186 18.69 7.15 -4.94
CA MET A 186 19.87 7.08 -5.79
C MET A 186 20.88 8.18 -5.46
N ILE A 187 20.42 9.42 -5.21
CA ILE A 187 21.27 10.53 -4.79
C ILE A 187 21.88 10.23 -3.42
N GLY A 188 21.09 9.77 -2.45
CA GLY A 188 21.55 9.44 -1.10
C GLY A 188 22.60 8.32 -1.09
N SER A 189 22.33 7.22 -1.79
CA SER A 189 23.29 6.11 -1.91
C SER A 189 24.59 6.55 -2.59
N THR A 190 24.51 7.35 -3.66
CA THR A 190 25.71 7.85 -4.37
C THR A 190 26.54 8.77 -3.49
N PHE A 191 25.89 9.63 -2.68
CA PHE A 191 26.59 10.49 -1.73
C PHE A 191 27.44 9.69 -0.74
N ILE A 192 26.92 8.56 -0.24
CA ILE A 192 27.65 7.67 0.66
C ILE A 192 28.76 6.91 -0.08
N CYS A 193 28.43 6.23 -1.18
CA CYS A 193 29.35 5.37 -1.91
C CYS A 193 30.56 6.14 -2.49
N VAL A 194 30.29 7.22 -3.21
CA VAL A 194 31.32 8.00 -3.92
C VAL A 194 31.88 9.12 -3.04
N GLY A 195 31.05 9.72 -2.20
CA GLY A 195 31.48 10.83 -1.35
C GLY A 195 32.22 10.40 -0.08
N ILE A 196 31.87 9.24 0.50
CA ILE A 196 32.44 8.78 1.78
C ILE A 196 33.34 7.55 1.62
N TYR A 197 32.94 6.55 0.84
CA TYR A 197 33.57 5.22 0.77
C TYR A 197 34.62 5.03 -0.36
N PRO A 198 35.44 6.05 -0.63
CA PRO A 198 36.21 6.29 -1.88
C PRO A 198 35.97 5.34 -3.09
N ILE A 199 34.71 5.05 -3.47
CA ILE A 199 34.44 4.23 -4.66
C ILE A 199 34.66 5.08 -5.92
N ASP A 200 35.32 4.50 -6.93
CA ASP A 200 35.52 5.16 -8.22
C ASP A 200 34.17 5.47 -8.90
N SER A 201 33.89 6.76 -9.08
CA SER A 201 32.63 7.27 -9.63
C SER A 201 32.38 6.79 -11.07
N PHE A 202 33.43 6.66 -11.88
CA PHE A 202 33.28 6.25 -13.27
C PHE A 202 32.79 4.80 -13.37
N HIS A 203 33.43 3.88 -12.63
CA HIS A 203 33.02 2.48 -12.60
C HIS A 203 31.65 2.30 -11.93
N TYR A 204 31.36 3.05 -10.86
CA TYR A 204 30.06 3.04 -10.19
C TYR A 204 28.90 3.32 -11.18
N TRP A 205 28.96 4.44 -11.90
CA TRP A 205 27.90 4.81 -12.84
C TRP A 205 27.86 3.94 -14.08
N ARG A 206 29.00 3.41 -14.52
CA ARG A 206 29.07 2.47 -15.64
C ARG A 206 28.34 1.18 -15.30
N HIS A 207 28.65 0.56 -14.16
CA HIS A 207 27.98 -0.65 -13.71
C HIS A 207 26.49 -0.41 -13.45
N THR A 208 26.11 0.70 -12.83
CA THR A 208 24.69 1.06 -12.67
C THR A 208 23.95 1.07 -14.02
N ARG A 209 24.52 1.70 -15.06
CA ARG A 209 23.88 1.76 -16.39
C ARG A 209 23.81 0.41 -17.10
N GLU A 210 24.75 -0.49 -16.84
CA GLU A 210 24.79 -1.83 -17.45
C GLU A 210 23.77 -2.79 -16.81
N PHE A 211 23.45 -2.60 -15.52
CA PHE A 211 22.56 -3.47 -14.75
C PHE A 211 21.13 -2.96 -14.63
N VAL A 212 20.90 -1.65 -14.53
CA VAL A 212 19.54 -1.08 -14.41
C VAL A 212 18.90 -1.01 -15.79
N ALA A 213 17.99 -1.93 -16.09
CA ALA A 213 17.27 -1.95 -17.35
C ALA A 213 16.02 -1.05 -17.31
N ALA A 214 15.59 -0.57 -18.48
CA ALA A 214 14.31 0.15 -18.61
C ALA A 214 13.11 -0.71 -18.14
N TRP A 215 13.23 -2.03 -18.23
CA TRP A 215 12.23 -2.98 -17.72
C TRP A 215 12.07 -2.91 -16.20
N ASP A 216 13.16 -2.73 -15.46
CA ASP A 216 13.13 -2.61 -13.99
C ASP A 216 12.36 -1.36 -13.58
N VAL A 217 12.60 -0.24 -14.28
CA VAL A 217 11.86 1.02 -14.06
C VAL A 217 10.38 0.86 -14.39
N LEU A 218 10.05 0.25 -15.53
CA LEU A 218 8.67 0.11 -15.96
C LEU A 218 7.86 -0.80 -15.01
N THR A 219 8.46 -1.90 -14.56
CA THR A 219 7.81 -2.82 -13.62
C THR A 219 7.62 -2.18 -12.24
N GLY A 220 8.60 -1.41 -11.75
CA GLY A 220 8.46 -0.62 -10.52
C GLY A 220 7.32 0.39 -10.59
N LEU A 221 7.22 1.17 -11.68
CA LEU A 221 6.13 2.12 -11.88
C LEU A 221 4.77 1.43 -12.03
N ALA A 222 4.71 0.30 -12.72
CA ALA A 222 3.49 -0.49 -12.85
C ALA A 222 3.00 -1.01 -11.48
N LYS A 223 3.92 -1.48 -10.62
CA LYS A 223 3.60 -1.84 -9.23
C LYS A 223 3.03 -0.64 -8.47
N ALA A 224 3.68 0.52 -8.55
CA ALA A 224 3.23 1.74 -7.90
C ALA A 224 1.80 2.17 -8.31
N MET A 225 1.43 1.98 -9.58
CA MET A 225 0.05 2.21 -10.05
C MET A 225 -0.95 1.28 -9.36
N VAL A 226 -0.64 -0.01 -9.27
CA VAL A 226 -1.49 -1.01 -8.59
C VAL A 226 -1.62 -0.71 -7.10
N PHE A 227 -0.53 -0.32 -6.45
CA PHE A 227 -0.54 0.07 -5.04
C PHE A 227 -1.37 1.34 -4.80
N GLY A 228 -1.26 2.34 -5.67
CA GLY A 228 -2.06 3.57 -5.59
C GLY A 228 -3.56 3.31 -5.73
N VAL A 229 -3.96 2.40 -6.62
CA VAL A 229 -5.35 1.94 -6.71
C VAL A 229 -5.78 1.23 -5.42
N THR A 230 -4.98 0.28 -4.95
CA THR A 230 -5.30 -0.56 -3.80
C THR A 230 -5.46 0.26 -2.53
N LEU A 231 -4.54 1.18 -2.25
CA LEU A 231 -4.63 2.03 -1.06
C LEU A 231 -5.85 2.95 -1.11
N CYS A 232 -6.20 3.48 -2.30
CA CYS A 232 -7.36 4.36 -2.45
C CYS A 232 -8.66 3.59 -2.18
N LEU A 233 -8.80 2.40 -2.75
CA LEU A 233 -9.97 1.56 -2.56
C LEU A 233 -10.14 1.15 -1.09
N LEU A 234 -9.05 0.73 -0.43
CA LEU A 234 -9.10 0.35 0.99
C LEU A 234 -9.39 1.54 1.90
N ALA A 235 -8.79 2.71 1.63
CA ALA A 235 -9.07 3.93 2.38
C ALA A 235 -10.53 4.34 2.27
N CYS A 236 -11.07 4.37 1.04
CA CYS A 236 -12.45 4.74 0.81
C CYS A 236 -13.40 3.71 1.42
N HIS A 237 -13.16 2.41 1.20
CA HIS A 237 -14.00 1.33 1.74
C HIS A 237 -14.12 1.42 3.27
N ARG A 238 -13.00 1.68 3.98
CA ARG A 238 -13.02 1.84 5.44
C ARG A 238 -13.66 3.14 5.92
N GLY A 239 -13.55 4.22 5.15
CA GLY A 239 -14.32 5.44 5.40
C GLY A 239 -15.82 5.19 5.26
N PHE A 240 -16.25 4.53 4.19
CA PHE A 240 -17.66 4.20 3.96
C PHE A 240 -18.21 3.25 5.01
N HIS A 241 -17.41 2.35 5.59
CA HIS A 241 -17.82 1.37 6.61
C HIS A 241 -17.49 1.79 8.06
N SER A 242 -17.23 3.06 8.31
CA SER A 242 -16.87 3.54 9.65
C SER A 242 -18.02 3.42 10.64
N GLN A 243 -17.71 3.14 11.91
CA GLN A 243 -18.67 3.24 13.00
C GLN A 243 -19.08 4.70 13.26
N PRO A 244 -20.29 4.96 13.78
CA PRO A 244 -20.72 6.31 14.14
C PRO A 244 -19.82 6.99 15.18
N GLY A 245 -19.73 8.32 15.11
CA GLY A 245 -19.03 9.15 16.08
C GLY A 245 -17.53 9.35 15.81
N ALA A 246 -16.93 10.30 16.54
CA ALA A 246 -15.53 10.72 16.33
C ALA A 246 -14.50 9.59 16.55
N ALA A 247 -14.76 8.68 17.49
CA ALA A 247 -13.92 7.51 17.72
C ALA A 247 -13.93 6.55 16.52
N GLY A 248 -15.06 6.43 15.82
CA GLY A 248 -15.20 5.63 14.61
C GLY A 248 -14.37 6.18 13.45
N VAL A 249 -14.32 7.51 13.30
CA VAL A 249 -13.48 8.20 12.30
C VAL A 249 -12.00 7.87 12.49
N GLY A 250 -11.50 8.01 13.72
CA GLY A 250 -10.09 7.67 14.03
C GLY A 250 -9.78 6.20 13.78
N ARG A 251 -10.68 5.28 14.17
CA ARG A 251 -10.52 3.84 13.91
C ARG A 251 -10.50 3.52 12.42
N ALA A 252 -11.38 4.14 11.64
CA ALA A 252 -11.43 3.96 10.18
C ALA A 252 -10.12 4.39 9.51
N ALA A 253 -9.56 5.53 9.93
CA ALA A 253 -8.27 6.02 9.43
C ALA A 253 -7.12 5.03 9.73
N THR A 254 -7.00 4.57 10.98
CA THR A 254 -5.95 3.61 11.36
C THR A 254 -6.12 2.26 10.66
N GLN A 255 -7.34 1.75 10.60
CA GLN A 255 -7.62 0.49 9.90
C GLN A 255 -7.32 0.60 8.41
N ALA A 256 -7.71 1.71 7.76
CA ALA A 256 -7.40 1.97 6.36
C ALA A 256 -5.89 1.84 6.09
N PHE A 257 -5.06 2.48 6.91
CA PHE A 257 -3.60 2.37 6.78
C PHE A 257 -3.11 0.93 6.96
N VAL A 258 -3.51 0.24 8.03
CA VAL A 258 -3.06 -1.12 8.32
C VAL A 258 -3.45 -2.08 7.20
N HIS A 259 -4.69 -2.01 6.72
CA HIS A 259 -5.15 -2.88 5.63
C HIS A 259 -4.46 -2.55 4.30
N ALA A 260 -4.27 -1.27 3.98
CA ALA A 260 -3.52 -0.87 2.79
C ALA A 260 -2.07 -1.36 2.86
N PHE A 261 -1.41 -1.20 4.01
CA PHE A 261 -0.03 -1.67 4.22
C PHE A 261 0.09 -3.18 3.99
N VAL A 262 -0.75 -3.97 4.64
CA VAL A 262 -0.74 -5.44 4.48
C VAL A 262 -1.05 -5.84 3.04
N ALA A 263 -2.04 -5.20 2.40
CA ALA A 263 -2.39 -5.49 1.02
C ALA A 263 -1.25 -5.14 0.05
N ILE A 264 -0.56 -4.01 0.24
CA ILE A 264 0.60 -3.61 -0.57
C ILE A 264 1.71 -4.65 -0.46
N LEU A 265 2.06 -5.12 0.75
CA LEU A 265 3.10 -6.13 0.93
C LEU A 265 2.75 -7.46 0.23
N ILE A 266 1.51 -7.91 0.34
CA ILE A 266 1.06 -9.14 -0.32
C ILE A 266 1.09 -8.97 -1.84
N LEU A 267 0.56 -7.84 -2.34
CA LEU A 267 0.56 -7.55 -3.77
C LEU A 267 1.98 -7.39 -4.33
N ASP A 268 2.90 -6.80 -3.59
CA ASP A 268 4.29 -6.64 -4.02
C ASP A 268 4.94 -7.99 -4.30
N PHE A 269 4.79 -8.96 -3.40
CA PHE A 269 5.29 -10.32 -3.60
C PHE A 269 4.72 -10.97 -4.88
N PHE A 270 3.40 -10.91 -5.07
CA PHE A 270 2.76 -11.52 -6.23
C PHE A 270 3.10 -10.80 -7.53
N LEU A 271 3.16 -9.47 -7.53
CA LEU A 271 3.53 -8.68 -8.70
C LEU A 271 5.00 -8.87 -9.06
N ALA A 272 5.91 -8.97 -8.08
CA ALA A 272 7.30 -9.30 -8.33
C ALA A 272 7.44 -10.66 -9.02
N MET A 273 6.74 -11.68 -8.51
CA MET A 273 6.72 -13.01 -9.13
C MET A 273 6.13 -12.97 -10.54
N PHE A 274 5.03 -12.25 -10.74
CA PHE A 274 4.39 -12.10 -12.04
C PHE A 274 5.30 -11.41 -13.06
N PHE A 275 5.89 -10.27 -12.73
CA PHE A 275 6.76 -9.53 -13.64
C PHE A 275 8.06 -10.28 -13.96
N ASN A 276 8.63 -10.99 -12.98
CA ASN A 276 9.78 -11.87 -13.23
C ASN A 276 9.44 -13.02 -14.18
N SER A 277 8.28 -13.65 -13.98
CA SER A 277 7.80 -14.73 -14.87
C SER A 277 7.49 -14.21 -16.27
N LEU A 278 6.88 -13.02 -16.37
CA LEU A 278 6.59 -12.37 -17.64
C LEU A 278 7.87 -12.00 -18.41
N TYR A 279 8.89 -11.51 -17.71
CA TYR A 279 10.19 -11.22 -18.31
C TYR A 279 10.83 -12.48 -18.88
N ALA A 280 10.82 -13.59 -18.13
CA ALA A 280 11.36 -14.86 -18.59
C ALA A 280 10.62 -15.41 -19.82
N LEU A 281 9.31 -15.19 -19.91
CA LEU A 281 8.52 -15.59 -21.07
C LEU A 281 8.78 -14.73 -22.31
N LEU A 282 8.90 -13.41 -22.12
CA LEU A 282 9.13 -12.46 -23.22
C LEU A 282 10.56 -12.53 -23.76
N TRP A 283 11.54 -12.87 -22.91
CA TRP A 283 12.95 -12.84 -23.27
C TRP A 283 13.71 -14.11 -22.86
N PRO A 284 13.38 -15.28 -23.42
CA PRO A 284 13.96 -16.57 -23.04
C PRO A 284 15.47 -16.70 -23.34
N GLU A 285 16.03 -15.85 -24.21
CA GLU A 285 17.43 -15.93 -24.66
C GLU A 285 18.42 -15.04 -23.87
N VAL A 286 17.94 -14.15 -23.00
CA VAL A 286 18.83 -13.36 -22.15
C VAL A 286 19.09 -14.16 -20.88
N PRO A 287 20.34 -14.58 -20.61
CA PRO A 287 20.66 -15.27 -19.37
C PRO A 287 20.23 -14.37 -18.21
N HIS A 288 19.59 -14.95 -17.19
CA HIS A 288 19.19 -14.28 -15.96
C HIS A 288 20.40 -13.47 -15.45
N ARG A 289 20.42 -12.16 -15.74
CA ARG A 289 21.46 -11.28 -15.27
C ARG A 289 21.13 -11.06 -13.80
N LEU A 290 21.70 -11.95 -12.98
CA LEU A 290 21.57 -12.07 -11.52
C LEU A 290 20.29 -12.81 -11.06
N ALA A 291 20.39 -14.14 -11.01
CA ALA A 291 20.09 -14.84 -9.75
C ALA A 291 21.35 -14.77 -8.86
#